data_AF-A0ABD6M116-F1
#
_entry.id   AF-A0ABD6M116-F1
#
_cell.length_a   1.000
_cell.length_b   1.000
_cell.length_c   1.000
_cell.angle_alpha   90.00
_cell.angle_beta   90.00
_cell.angle_gamma   90.00
#
_symmetry.space_group_name_H-M   'P 1'
#
loop_
_entity.id
_entity.type
_entity.pdbx_description
1 polymer ?
#
loop_
_entity_poly.entity_id
_entity_poly.type
_entity_poly.pdbx_seq_one_letter_code
_entity_poly.pdbx_strand_id
1 'polypeptide(L)'
;MRWIPLLAIFLYVYIEISIFIQVAHVMGVLMTLILVIFTSVIGMSLVRNQGFKNFLLMQQKMAAGESPAEEMIKSVSLIIAGLLLVLPGFFTDFLGLLLLLPPVQKHLTMKLLPHLRFSRMPGGGFSAGTGGGETFDGEFQRKDDERNRLDHKDDDRRD
;
A
#
# COMPACT_ATOMS: atom_id res chain seq x y z
N MET A 1 -14.82 25.62 -3.20
CA MET A 1 -14.27 24.37 -2.61
C MET A 1 -12.77 24.39 -2.24
N ARG A 2 -11.89 25.22 -2.83
CA ARG A 2 -10.42 25.17 -2.57
C ARG A 2 -9.96 25.51 -1.15
N TRP A 3 -10.82 26.14 -0.35
CA TRP A 3 -10.51 26.63 1.02
C TRP A 3 -10.91 25.62 2.10
N ILE A 4 -11.72 24.62 1.76
CA ILE A 4 -12.16 23.55 2.66
C ILE A 4 -10.98 22.80 3.30
N PRO A 5 -9.91 22.40 2.58
CA PRO A 5 -8.78 21.73 3.22
C PRO A 5 -8.04 22.61 4.23
N LEU A 6 -7.93 23.92 3.97
CA LEU A 6 -7.30 24.86 4.92
C LEU A 6 -8.13 24.98 6.20
N LEU A 7 -9.45 25.07 6.05
CA LEU A 7 -10.37 25.16 7.19
C LEU A 7 -10.37 23.87 8.03
N ALA A 8 -10.27 22.71 7.37
CA ALA A 8 -10.14 21.42 8.05
C ALA A 8 -8.84 21.32 8.86
N ILE A 9 -7.69 21.73 8.29
CA ILE A 9 -6.40 21.74 9.00
C ILE A 9 -6.45 22.72 10.18
N PHE A 10 -7.02 23.91 9.99
CA PHE A 10 -7.16 24.89 11.07
C PHE A 10 -8.03 24.36 12.22
N LEU A 11 -9.18 23.75 11.90
CA LEU A 11 -10.06 23.14 12.88
C LEU A 11 -9.38 22.01 13.63
N TYR A 12 -8.64 21.16 12.91
CA TYR A 12 -7.86 20.08 13.48
C TYR A 12 -6.82 20.60 14.51
N VAL A 13 -6.01 21.59 14.14
CA VAL A 13 -5.01 22.19 15.05
C VAL A 13 -5.68 22.85 16.24
N TYR A 14 -6.82 23.53 16.02
CA TYR A 14 -7.58 24.17 17.08
C TYR A 14 -8.06 23.15 18.14
N ILE A 15 -8.59 22.00 17.71
CA ILE A 15 -9.04 20.92 18.61
C ILE A 15 -7.87 20.41 19.45
N GLU A 16 -6.72 20.14 18.82
CA GLU A 16 -5.53 19.62 19.51
C GLU A 16 -5.03 20.56 20.59
N ILE A 17 -4.87 21.85 20.26
CA ILE A 17 -4.38 22.86 21.20
C ILE A 17 -5.40 23.06 22.34
N SER A 18 -6.70 23.06 22.04
CA SER A 18 -7.75 23.22 23.05
C SER A 18 -7.72 22.09 24.09
N ILE A 19 -7.59 20.84 23.64
CA ILE A 19 -7.49 19.67 24.53
C ILE A 19 -6.18 19.72 25.32
N PHE A 20 -5.05 20.02 24.65
CA PHE A 20 -3.76 20.13 25.33
C PHE A 20 -3.79 21.15 26.47
N ILE A 21 -4.34 22.34 26.24
CA ILE A 21 -4.47 23.38 27.26
C ILE A 21 -5.38 22.92 28.40
N GLN A 22 -6.50 22.28 28.09
CA GLN A 22 -7.45 21.82 29.11
C GLN A 22 -6.84 20.75 30.02
N VAL A 23 -6.13 19.77 29.45
CA VAL A 23 -5.43 18.74 30.23
C VAL A 23 -4.27 19.36 31.01
N ALA A 24 -3.52 20.29 30.40
CA ALA A 24 -2.41 20.98 31.06
C ALA A 24 -2.87 21.88 32.21
N HIS A 25 -4.07 22.44 32.13
CA HIS A 25 -4.67 23.22 33.20
C HIS A 25 -5.02 22.35 34.42
N VAL A 26 -5.50 21.12 34.19
CA VAL A 26 -5.89 20.20 35.27
C VAL A 26 -4.69 19.44 35.86
N MET A 27 -3.79 18.94 35.03
CA MET A 27 -2.65 18.11 35.46
C MET A 27 -1.35 18.89 35.65
N GLY A 28 -1.24 20.10 35.09
CA GLY A 28 0.01 20.85 34.98
C GLY A 28 0.80 20.48 33.72
N VAL A 29 1.51 21.47 33.16
CA VAL A 29 2.24 21.36 31.87
C VAL A 29 3.32 20.27 31.90
N LEU A 30 4.01 20.11 33.04
CA LEU A 30 5.07 19.10 33.15
C LEU A 30 4.49 17.67 33.09
N MET A 31 3.39 17.42 33.79
CA MET A 31 2.73 16.11 33.80
C MET A 31 2.12 15.79 32.44
N THR A 32 1.54 16.77 31.75
CA THR A 32 1.03 16.55 30.39
C THR A 32 2.13 16.24 29.39
N LEU A 33 3.28 16.90 29.48
CA LEU A 33 4.41 16.59 28.63
C LEU A 33 4.91 15.16 28.85
N ILE A 34 5.03 14.72 30.12
CA ILE A 34 5.40 13.34 30.45
C ILE A 34 4.38 12.36 29.89
N LEU A 35 3.08 12.66 30.04
CA LEU A 35 2.00 11.80 29.55
C LEU A 35 2.03 11.66 28.03
N VAL A 36 2.25 12.75 27.29
CA VAL A 36 2.38 12.75 25.83
C VAL A 36 3.61 11.95 25.37
N ILE A 37 4.75 12.11 26.04
CA ILE A 37 5.94 11.31 25.75
C ILE A 37 5.65 9.83 26.03
N PHE A 38 4.98 9.53 27.14
CA PHE A 38 4.64 8.17 27.53
C PHE A 38 3.69 7.49 26.53
N THR A 39 2.64 8.19 26.07
CA THR A 39 1.72 7.69 25.04
C THR A 39 2.43 7.46 23.72
N SER A 40 3.31 8.39 23.31
CA SER A 40 4.11 8.24 22.08
C SER A 40 5.06 7.05 22.15
N VAL A 41 5.74 6.81 23.27
CA VAL A 41 6.61 5.64 23.48
C VAL A 41 5.82 4.34 23.43
N ILE A 42 4.65 4.28 24.07
CA ILE A 42 3.77 3.09 24.02
C ILE A 42 3.33 2.84 22.57
N GLY A 43 2.85 3.88 21.90
CA GLY A 43 2.41 3.82 20.51
C GLY A 43 3.51 3.32 19.59
N MET A 44 4.71 3.91 19.68
CA MET A 44 5.87 3.50 18.89
C MET A 44 6.31 2.06 19.19
N SER A 45 6.29 1.64 20.45
CA SER A 45 6.61 0.26 20.86
C SER A 45 5.64 -0.75 20.24
N LEU A 46 4.35 -0.43 20.26
CA LEU A 46 3.31 -1.26 19.64
C LEU A 46 3.44 -1.30 18.11
N VAL A 47 3.72 -0.17 17.46
CA VAL A 47 4.04 -0.09 16.02
C VAL A 47 5.23 -0.99 15.68
N ARG A 48 6.32 -0.91 16.45
CA ARG A 48 7.52 -1.73 16.22
C ARG A 48 7.23 -3.22 16.38
N ASN A 49 6.53 -3.62 17.45
CA ASN A 49 6.28 -5.02 17.77
C ASN A 49 5.24 -5.67 16.83
N GLN A 50 4.14 -4.96 16.54
CA GLN A 50 3.10 -5.48 15.64
C GLN A 50 3.49 -5.33 14.16
N GLY A 51 4.21 -4.26 13.80
CA GLY A 51 4.60 -3.96 12.43
C GLY A 51 5.52 -5.03 11.86
N PHE A 52 6.55 -5.42 12.62
CA PHE A 52 7.47 -6.48 12.20
C PHE A 52 6.78 -7.83 12.02
N LYS A 53 5.90 -8.20 12.95
CA LYS A 53 5.14 -9.46 12.89
C LYS A 53 4.21 -9.50 11.67
N ASN A 54 3.44 -8.44 11.43
CA ASN A 54 2.53 -8.35 10.30
C ASN A 54 3.29 -8.35 8.97
N PHE A 55 4.42 -7.65 8.89
CA PHE A 55 5.26 -7.66 7.70
C PHE A 55 5.83 -9.05 7.38
N LEU A 56 6.31 -9.77 8.40
CA LEU A 56 6.82 -11.13 8.23
C LEU A 56 5.72 -12.10 7.76
N LEU A 57 4.53 -12.03 8.37
CA LEU A 57 3.38 -12.84 7.96
C LEU A 57 2.94 -12.52 6.52
N MET A 58 2.97 -11.25 6.14
CA MET A 58 2.69 -10.81 4.76
C MET A 58 3.69 -11.45 3.78
N GLN A 59 4.99 -11.42 4.10
CA GLN A 59 6.03 -12.04 3.26
C GLN A 59 5.86 -13.56 3.16
N GLN A 60 5.52 -14.22 4.26
CA GLN A 60 5.25 -15.66 4.30
C GLN A 60 4.05 -16.05 3.43
N LYS A 61 2.93 -15.31 3.54
CA LYS A 61 1.73 -15.58 2.73
C LYS A 61 1.96 -15.33 1.24
N MET A 62 2.69 -14.27 0.90
CA MET A 62 3.11 -14.04 -0.49
C MET A 62 3.98 -15.18 -1.03
N ALA A 63 4.92 -15.69 -0.23
CA ALA A 63 5.76 -16.82 -0.61
C ALA A 63 4.98 -18.15 -0.72
N ALA A 64 3.92 -18.31 0.08
CA ALA A 64 3.03 -19.47 0.05
C ALA A 64 1.96 -19.42 -1.06
N GLY A 65 1.88 -18.32 -1.84
CA GLY A 65 0.83 -18.14 -2.85
C GLY A 65 -0.57 -17.87 -2.26
N GLU A 66 -0.66 -17.58 -0.97
CA GLU A 66 -1.90 -17.18 -0.29
C GLU A 66 -2.15 -15.67 -0.45
N SER A 67 -3.41 -15.24 -0.33
CA SER A 67 -3.77 -13.82 -0.38
C SER A 67 -3.28 -13.08 0.87
N PRO A 68 -2.35 -12.11 0.77
CA PRO A 68 -1.84 -11.34 1.91
C PRO A 68 -2.71 -10.11 2.23
N ALA A 69 -3.93 -10.02 1.69
CA ALA A 69 -4.78 -8.83 1.74
C ALA A 69 -5.04 -8.34 3.18
N GLU A 70 -5.29 -9.25 4.11
CA GLU A 70 -5.54 -8.93 5.51
C GLU A 70 -4.29 -8.36 6.20
N GLU A 71 -3.13 -8.94 5.94
CA GLU A 71 -1.85 -8.50 6.50
C GLU A 71 -1.41 -7.14 5.93
N MET A 72 -1.76 -6.85 4.67
CA MET A 72 -1.52 -5.55 4.05
C MET A 72 -2.34 -4.43 4.71
N ILE A 73 -3.64 -4.65 4.93
CA ILE A 73 -4.50 -3.71 5.67
C ILE A 73 -3.96 -3.53 7.11
N LYS A 74 -3.60 -4.66 7.73
CA LYS A 74 -2.74 -4.80 8.92
C LYS A 74 -1.66 -3.72 8.99
N SER A 75 -0.73 -3.86 8.06
CA SER A 75 0.50 -3.08 7.98
C SER A 75 0.27 -1.62 7.65
N VAL A 76 -0.63 -1.31 6.72
CA VAL A 76 -0.96 0.09 6.35
C VAL A 76 -1.62 0.82 7.52
N SER A 77 -2.59 0.19 8.21
CA SER A 77 -3.24 0.79 9.38
C SER A 77 -2.24 1.13 10.48
N LEU A 78 -1.24 0.27 10.68
CA LEU A 78 -0.19 0.45 11.65
C LEU A 78 0.78 1.59 11.28
N ILE A 79 1.11 1.75 10.00
CA ILE A 79 1.92 2.88 9.51
C ILE A 79 1.17 4.19 9.71
N ILE A 80 -0.13 4.24 9.38
CA ILE A 80 -0.97 5.42 9.59
C ILE A 80 -1.05 5.74 11.08
N ALA A 81 -1.30 4.75 11.94
CA ALA A 81 -1.31 4.93 13.39
C ALA A 81 0.04 5.46 13.91
N GLY A 82 1.16 4.90 13.43
CA GLY A 82 2.50 5.36 13.78
C GLY A 82 2.75 6.81 13.34
N LEU A 83 2.34 7.19 12.13
CA LEU A 83 2.48 8.55 11.64
C LEU A 83 1.63 9.54 12.47
N LEU A 84 0.42 9.14 12.87
CA LEU A 84 -0.44 9.93 13.76
C LEU A 84 0.19 10.10 15.15
N LEU A 85 0.93 9.11 15.65
CA LEU A 85 1.59 9.14 16.96
C LEU A 85 2.93 9.90 16.98
N VAL A 86 3.51 10.19 15.81
CA VAL A 86 4.77 10.97 15.69
C VAL A 86 4.52 12.46 15.90
N LEU A 87 3.35 12.95 15.51
CA LEU A 87 2.91 14.32 15.80
C LEU A 87 2.11 14.28 17.11
N PRO A 88 2.70 14.62 18.27
CA PRO A 88 2.01 14.52 19.54
C PRO A 88 0.84 15.51 19.59
N GLY A 89 -0.37 14.98 19.46
CA GLY A 89 -1.62 15.69 19.69
C GLY A 89 -2.51 14.79 20.53
N PHE A 90 -3.07 15.28 21.63
CA PHE A 90 -3.92 14.45 22.50
C PHE A 90 -5.04 13.72 21.75
N PHE A 91 -5.64 14.38 20.75
CA PHE A 91 -6.69 13.76 19.94
C PHE A 91 -6.13 12.74 18.95
N THR A 92 -5.01 13.04 18.30
CA THR A 92 -4.32 12.14 17.37
C THR A 92 -3.62 10.97 18.03
N ASP A 93 -3.08 11.14 19.23
CA ASP A 93 -2.57 10.06 20.07
C ASP A 93 -3.69 9.10 20.41
N PHE A 94 -4.86 9.61 20.82
CA PHE A 94 -6.03 8.78 21.08
C PHE A 94 -6.48 8.02 19.82
N LEU A 95 -6.58 8.71 18.68
CA LEU A 95 -6.96 8.08 17.41
C LEU A 95 -5.92 7.05 16.93
N GLY A 96 -4.65 7.37 17.07
CA GLY A 96 -3.52 6.53 16.68
C GLY A 96 -3.46 5.27 17.53
N LEU A 97 -3.57 5.39 18.85
CA LEU A 97 -3.66 4.25 19.77
C LEU A 97 -4.92 3.42 19.50
N LEU A 98 -6.07 4.07 19.25
CA LEU A 98 -7.31 3.40 18.89
C LEU A 98 -7.17 2.58 17.60
N LEU A 99 -6.51 3.13 16.59
CA LEU A 99 -6.24 2.43 15.32
C LEU A 99 -5.25 1.27 15.49
N LEU A 100 -4.36 1.35 16.48
CA LEU A 100 -3.37 0.34 16.79
C LEU A 100 -3.94 -0.87 17.55
N LEU A 101 -5.16 -0.74 18.09
CA LEU A 101 -5.84 -1.83 18.79
C LEU A 101 -6.24 -2.95 17.81
N PRO A 102 -5.87 -4.22 18.10
CA PRO A 102 -6.27 -5.38 17.29
C PRO A 102 -7.77 -5.47 16.92
N PRO A 103 -8.74 -5.17 17.82
CA PRO A 103 -10.15 -5.20 17.45
C PRO A 103 -10.55 -4.16 16.40
N VAL A 104 -9.90 -2.99 16.40
CA VAL A 104 -10.15 -1.92 15.42
C VAL A 104 -9.58 -2.31 14.06
N GLN A 105 -8.37 -2.88 14.03
CA GLN A 105 -7.77 -3.40 12.79
C GLN A 105 -8.59 -4.55 12.18
N LYS A 106 -9.14 -5.45 13.00
CA LYS A 106 -10.04 -6.51 12.53
C LYS A 106 -11.32 -5.96 11.91
N HIS A 107 -11.95 -4.98 12.55
CA HIS A 107 -13.13 -4.30 11.99
C HIS A 107 -12.81 -3.60 10.66
N LEU A 108 -11.67 -2.91 10.61
CA LEU A 108 -11.22 -2.23 9.41
C LEU A 108 -10.98 -3.23 8.28
N THR A 109 -10.31 -4.35 8.58
CA THR A 109 -10.09 -5.45 7.64
C THR A 109 -11.42 -5.99 7.11
N MET A 110 -12.36 -6.36 7.97
CA MET A 110 -13.67 -6.90 7.56
C MET A 110 -14.46 -5.95 6.67
N LYS A 111 -14.35 -4.64 6.90
CA LYS A 111 -15.08 -3.62 6.13
C LYS A 111 -14.41 -3.27 4.80
N LEU A 112 -13.07 -3.32 4.73
CA LEU A 112 -12.31 -3.01 3.52
C LEU A 112 -12.11 -4.22 2.60
N LEU A 113 -12.04 -5.44 3.13
CA LEU A 113 -11.89 -6.67 2.35
C LEU A 113 -12.92 -6.81 1.20
N PRO A 114 -14.23 -6.51 1.38
CA PRO A 114 -15.20 -6.60 0.30
C PRO A 114 -15.07 -5.49 -0.77
N HIS A 115 -14.38 -4.39 -0.47
CA HIS A 115 -14.14 -3.28 -1.40
C HIS A 115 -12.81 -3.42 -2.15
N LEU A 116 -11.86 -4.15 -1.57
CA LEU A 116 -10.60 -4.50 -2.21
C LEU A 116 -10.81 -5.73 -3.10
N ARG A 117 -11.43 -5.51 -4.26
CA ARG A 117 -11.28 -6.43 -5.39
C ARG A 117 -9.82 -6.34 -5.83
N PHE A 118 -8.98 -7.17 -5.24
CA PHE A 118 -7.70 -7.50 -5.84
C PHE A 118 -8.03 -8.05 -7.24
N SER A 119 -7.88 -7.20 -8.26
CA SER A 119 -7.58 -7.70 -9.59
C SER A 119 -6.40 -8.62 -9.36
N ARG A 120 -6.62 -9.93 -9.48
CA ARG A 120 -5.54 -10.92 -9.52
C ARG A 120 -4.56 -10.35 -10.53
N MET A 121 -3.43 -9.82 -10.06
CA MET A 121 -2.42 -9.27 -10.93
C MET A 121 -1.91 -10.48 -11.73
N PRO A 122 -2.18 -10.58 -13.04
CA PRO A 122 -1.67 -11.68 -13.84
C PRO A 122 -0.20 -11.37 -14.08
N GLY A 123 0.69 -11.83 -13.20
CA GLY A 123 2.10 -11.47 -13.31
C GLY A 123 2.97 -11.88 -12.13
N GLY A 124 2.96 -13.17 -11.79
CA GLY A 124 3.83 -13.68 -10.73
C GLY A 124 3.74 -15.19 -10.52
N GLY A 125 3.55 -15.97 -11.58
CA GLY A 125 3.63 -17.42 -11.51
C GLY A 125 5.05 -17.89 -11.80
N PHE A 126 5.80 -18.28 -10.77
CA PHE A 126 6.90 -19.23 -10.97
C PHE A 126 6.28 -20.61 -11.25
N SER A 127 6.01 -20.89 -12.54
CA SER A 127 5.77 -22.26 -13.00
C SER A 127 7.14 -22.94 -13.13
N ALA A 128 7.61 -23.55 -12.04
CA ALA A 128 8.64 -24.57 -12.10
C ALA A 128 8.00 -25.79 -12.77
N GLY A 129 8.47 -26.12 -13.97
CA GLY A 129 7.83 -27.07 -14.85
C GLY A 129 7.61 -28.46 -14.26
N THR A 130 6.51 -29.08 -14.66
CA THR A 130 6.46 -30.47 -15.16
C THR A 130 5.11 -30.65 -15.85
N GLY A 131 5.14 -30.92 -17.16
CA GLY A 131 4.02 -31.55 -17.88
C GLY A 131 3.11 -30.61 -18.67
N GLY A 132 3.17 -30.75 -19.99
CA GLY A 132 2.01 -30.54 -20.85
C GLY A 132 1.88 -29.18 -21.52
N GLY A 133 2.63 -28.99 -22.61
CA GLY A 133 2.34 -28.15 -23.78
C GLY A 133 1.47 -26.90 -23.62
N GLU A 134 2.12 -25.74 -23.63
CA GLU A 134 1.52 -24.51 -24.19
C GLU A 134 2.29 -24.14 -25.46
N THR A 135 1.75 -24.58 -26.60
CA THR A 135 2.19 -24.16 -27.93
C THR A 135 1.80 -22.70 -28.11
N PHE A 136 2.78 -21.82 -28.26
CA PHE A 136 2.56 -20.45 -28.71
C PHE A 136 2.29 -20.46 -30.22
N ASP A 137 1.03 -20.22 -30.60
CA ASP A 137 0.64 -20.09 -32.01
C ASP A 137 0.86 -18.64 -32.45
N GLY A 138 1.90 -18.40 -33.24
CA GLY A 138 2.22 -17.11 -33.81
C GLY A 138 1.59 -16.96 -35.19
N GLU A 139 0.70 -16.00 -35.38
CA GLU A 139 0.13 -15.68 -36.68
C GLU A 139 1.24 -15.14 -37.61
N PHE A 140 1.55 -15.89 -38.67
CA PHE A 140 2.54 -15.49 -39.67
C PHE A 140 1.84 -14.84 -40.86
N GLN A 141 2.23 -13.60 -41.19
CA GLN A 141 1.84 -12.93 -42.41
C GLN A 141 2.97 -13.07 -43.42
N ARG A 142 2.76 -13.82 -44.51
CA ARG A 142 3.72 -13.83 -45.63
C ARG A 142 3.68 -12.46 -46.29
N LYS A 143 4.74 -11.68 -46.07
CA LYS A 143 5.08 -10.56 -46.96
C LYS A 143 5.67 -11.19 -48.22
N ASP A 144 4.88 -11.23 -49.28
CA ASP A 144 5.38 -11.51 -50.62
C ASP A 144 6.24 -10.31 -51.02
N ASP A 145 7.56 -10.49 -50.95
CA ASP A 145 8.54 -9.52 -51.43
C ASP A 145 8.51 -9.52 -52.97
N GLU A 146 7.63 -8.68 -53.55
CA GLU A 146 7.79 -8.21 -54.93
C GLU A 146 9.11 -7.41 -55.01
N ARG A 147 10.20 -8.10 -55.33
CA ARG A 147 11.51 -7.47 -55.56
C ARG A 147 12.02 -7.79 -56.96
N ASN A 148 11.51 -7.00 -57.89
CA ASN A 148 12.25 -6.25 -58.90
C ASN A 148 13.29 -6.99 -59.76
N ARG A 149 12.94 -7.11 -61.05
CA ARG A 149 13.77 -6.95 -62.26
C ARG A 149 15.29 -7.14 -62.12
N LEU A 150 15.80 -8.11 -62.86
CA LEU A 150 17.06 -7.93 -63.56
C LEU A 150 16.80 -8.08 -65.06
N ASP A 151 16.88 -6.94 -65.73
CA ASP A 151 16.91 -6.82 -67.18
C ASP A 151 18.05 -7.66 -67.75
N HIS A 152 17.73 -8.52 -68.73
CA HIS A 152 18.68 -8.89 -69.75
C HIS A 152 17.99 -8.74 -71.10
N LYS A 153 18.08 -7.53 -71.61
CA LYS A 153 17.88 -7.20 -73.02
C LYS A 153 19.28 -7.14 -73.65
N ASP A 154 19.31 -7.40 -74.95
CA ASP A 154 20.43 -7.36 -75.89
C ASP A 154 21.04 -8.75 -76.14
N ASP A 155 21.33 -9.16 -77.37
CA ASP A 155 20.89 -8.77 -78.71
C ASP A 155 21.39 -9.91 -79.64
N ASP A 156 21.09 -9.81 -80.94
CA ASP A 156 21.78 -10.47 -82.05
C ASP A 156 21.53 -11.98 -82.27
N ARG A 157 20.82 -12.44 -83.30
CA ARG A 157 20.95 -12.28 -84.78
C ARG A 157 21.45 -13.59 -85.42
N ARG A 158 20.68 -13.99 -86.43
CA ARG A 158 21.03 -14.75 -87.64
C ARG A 158 21.00 -16.28 -87.57
N ASP A 159 20.03 -16.75 -88.35
CA ASP A 159 20.14 -17.74 -89.45
C ASP A 159 20.55 -19.18 -89.11
#